data_AF-A0A955YUJ0-F1
#
_entry.id   AF-A0A955YUJ0-F1
#
_cell.length_a   1.000
_cell.length_b   1.000
_cell.length_c   1.000
_cell.angle_alpha   90.00
_cell.angle_beta   90.00
_cell.angle_gamma   90.00
#
_symmetry.space_group_name_H-M   'P 1'
#
loop_
_entity.id
_entity.type
_entity.pdbx_description
1 polymer ?
#
loop_
_entity_poly.entity_id
_entity_poly.type
_entity_poly.pdbx_seq_one_letter_code
_entity_poly.pdbx_strand_id
1 'polypeptide(L)'
;MGWKETAAFVGLLLSMVACTADTPVDRPTDDPEKPTAPKPGTGEEPDELVGRSPVRMTAKQYFQSLTVVTGQEWPDYDEFAAILGRPDYQEITEEGRQMSVGFTKVIGDAARTTCSMAVEADRNQVKSAERAILRFVDLDTEEAARLAENVRYLLLRFLGQHVTANDDPRVLPWMDVLTTDVSGLEGSPTKADVMALRWTAVCVGLATHPDFVAY
;
A
#
# COMPACT_ATOMS: atom_id res chain seq x y z
N MET A 1 7.02 9.86 58.22
CA MET A 1 7.20 8.40 58.00
C MET A 1 6.89 8.16 56.53
N GLY A 2 7.82 7.97 55.59
CA GLY A 2 9.20 7.56 55.70
C GLY A 2 9.39 6.31 54.83
N TRP A 3 9.96 6.48 53.63
CA TRP A 3 10.76 5.49 52.88
C TRP A 3 9.98 4.30 52.26
N LYS A 4 10.25 3.73 51.07
CA LYS A 4 11.40 3.70 50.16
C LYS A 4 10.95 3.50 48.71
N GLU A 5 11.68 4.14 47.80
CA GLU A 5 11.80 3.78 46.39
C GLU A 5 12.42 2.37 46.24
N THR A 6 11.96 1.60 45.25
CA THR A 6 12.73 0.47 44.71
C THR A 6 12.68 0.52 43.19
N ALA A 7 13.75 1.06 42.62
CA ALA A 7 14.11 0.89 41.23
C ALA A 7 14.64 -0.55 41.04
N ALA A 8 14.09 -1.30 40.09
CA ALA A 8 14.65 -2.56 39.62
C ALA A 8 15.28 -2.33 38.25
N PHE A 9 16.60 -2.11 38.26
CA PHE A 9 17.48 -2.25 37.11
C PHE A 9 17.61 -3.74 36.77
N VAL A 10 17.13 -4.18 35.61
CA VAL A 10 17.52 -5.47 35.02
C VAL A 10 18.46 -5.16 33.86
N GLY A 11 19.75 -5.28 34.15
CA GLY A 11 20.82 -5.24 33.18
C GLY A 11 21.33 -6.66 32.86
N LEU A 12 21.75 -6.79 31.60
CA LEU A 12 22.73 -7.74 31.07
C LEU A 12 22.29 -9.21 30.87
N LEU A 13 22.28 -9.65 29.60
CA LEU A 13 23.39 -10.44 29.05
C LEU A 13 23.25 -10.57 27.53
N LEU A 14 24.14 -9.88 26.82
CA LEU A 14 24.39 -10.01 25.40
C LEU A 14 25.25 -11.27 25.19
N SER A 15 24.68 -12.36 24.70
CA SER A 15 25.46 -13.52 24.26
C SER A 15 25.85 -13.36 22.80
N MET A 16 27.10 -12.92 22.56
CA MET A 16 27.75 -13.08 21.27
C MET A 16 28.04 -14.57 21.06
N VAL A 17 27.30 -15.21 20.16
CA VAL A 17 27.69 -16.51 19.61
C VAL A 17 28.52 -16.23 18.36
N ALA A 18 29.84 -16.31 18.52
CA ALA A 18 30.77 -16.42 17.42
C ALA A 18 30.76 -17.87 16.92
N CYS A 19 30.20 -18.10 15.73
CA CYS A 19 30.43 -19.32 14.98
C CYS A 19 31.47 -19.05 13.90
N THR A 20 32.74 -19.26 14.26
CA THR A 20 33.81 -19.54 13.31
C THR A 20 33.83 -21.05 13.07
N ALA A 21 33.48 -21.46 11.85
CA ALA A 21 33.84 -22.78 11.32
C ALA A 21 33.93 -22.66 9.80
N ASP A 22 35.13 -22.27 9.36
CA ASP A 22 35.54 -22.25 7.96
C ASP A 22 35.77 -23.71 7.54
N THR A 23 34.86 -24.24 6.72
CA THR A 23 35.06 -25.53 6.03
C THR A 23 35.27 -25.22 4.56
N PRO A 24 36.38 -25.68 3.93
CA PRO A 24 36.60 -25.45 2.52
C PRO A 24 35.56 -26.24 1.74
N VAL A 25 34.56 -25.55 1.19
CA VAL A 25 33.71 -26.10 0.14
C VAL A 25 34.53 -26.05 -1.14
N ASP A 26 34.92 -27.23 -1.62
CA ASP A 26 35.53 -27.44 -2.94
C ASP A 26 34.52 -26.98 -4.00
N ARG A 27 34.69 -25.74 -4.47
CA ARG A 27 33.83 -25.12 -5.46
C ARG A 27 34.36 -25.56 -6.84
N PRO A 28 33.53 -26.12 -7.73
CA PRO A 28 33.96 -26.36 -9.11
C PRO A 28 34.53 -25.08 -9.68
N THR A 29 35.75 -25.17 -10.22
CA THR A 29 36.39 -24.09 -10.95
C THR A 29 35.69 -23.94 -12.28
N ASP A 30 34.60 -23.18 -12.29
CA ASP A 30 34.10 -22.58 -13.51
C ASP A 30 35.14 -21.55 -13.94
N ASP A 31 35.97 -21.94 -14.91
CA ASP A 31 36.81 -21.01 -15.65
C ASP A 31 35.92 -19.85 -16.13
N PRO A 32 36.29 -18.58 -15.88
CA PRO A 32 35.54 -17.46 -16.42
C PRO A 32 35.65 -17.50 -17.93
N GLU A 33 34.58 -17.91 -18.59
CA GLU A 33 34.46 -17.84 -20.04
C GLU A 33 34.71 -16.39 -20.45
N LYS A 34 35.82 -16.19 -21.16
CA LYS A 34 36.28 -14.89 -21.64
C LYS A 34 35.14 -14.26 -22.44
N PRO A 35 34.72 -13.01 -22.16
CA PRO A 35 33.64 -12.37 -22.90
C PRO A 35 34.02 -12.32 -24.38
N THR A 36 33.34 -13.15 -25.18
CA THR A 36 33.53 -13.12 -26.62
C THR A 36 32.88 -11.85 -27.11
N ALA A 37 33.67 -10.95 -27.72
CA ALA A 37 33.15 -9.73 -28.32
C ALA A 37 31.96 -10.05 -29.24
N PRO A 38 30.87 -9.26 -29.21
CA PRO A 38 29.72 -9.52 -30.08
C PRO A 38 30.16 -9.46 -31.53
N LYS A 39 29.84 -10.49 -32.31
CA LYS A 39 30.00 -10.45 -33.76
C LYS A 39 29.11 -9.35 -34.33
N PRO A 40 29.61 -8.48 -35.22
CA PRO A 40 28.78 -7.49 -35.87
C PRO A 40 27.90 -8.17 -36.91
N GLY A 41 26.58 -8.04 -36.75
CA GLY A 41 25.59 -8.17 -37.83
C GLY A 41 24.92 -9.53 -38.00
N THR A 42 23.76 -9.68 -37.35
CA THR A 42 22.49 -10.07 -38.00
C THR A 42 21.39 -9.38 -37.21
N GLY A 43 20.89 -8.27 -37.75
CA GLY A 43 19.91 -7.39 -37.13
C GLY A 43 18.52 -8.01 -37.09
N GLU A 44 18.21 -8.70 -35.99
CA GLU A 44 16.87 -8.69 -35.41
C GLU A 44 17.05 -8.14 -34.01
N GLU A 45 16.89 -6.83 -33.86
CA GLU A 45 16.60 -6.25 -32.55
C GLU A 45 15.35 -6.97 -32.02
N PRO A 46 15.35 -7.44 -30.76
CA PRO A 46 14.11 -7.93 -30.17
C PRO A 46 13.13 -6.77 -30.27
N ASP A 47 12.04 -6.99 -31.01
CA ASP A 47 10.94 -6.06 -31.26
C ASP A 47 10.69 -5.28 -29.96
N GLU A 48 11.29 -4.09 -29.86
CA GLU A 48 11.22 -3.26 -28.66
C GLU A 48 9.74 -2.97 -28.56
N LEU A 49 9.07 -3.56 -27.57
CA LEU A 49 7.67 -3.31 -27.34
C LEU A 49 7.56 -1.79 -27.16
N VAL A 50 7.15 -1.09 -28.22
CA VAL A 50 6.92 0.36 -28.24
C VAL A 50 5.62 0.63 -27.47
N GLY A 51 5.60 0.20 -26.21
CA GLY A 51 4.65 0.61 -25.20
C GLY A 51 5.20 1.86 -24.55
N ARG A 52 4.37 2.89 -24.42
CA ARG A 52 4.72 4.01 -23.53
C ARG A 52 4.94 3.43 -22.14
N SER A 53 6.10 3.69 -21.55
CA SER A 53 6.34 3.34 -20.15
C SER A 53 5.23 3.95 -19.28
N PRO A 54 4.63 3.19 -18.35
CA PRO A 54 3.56 3.71 -17.50
C PRO A 54 4.05 4.95 -16.76
N VAL A 55 3.27 6.03 -16.84
CA VAL A 55 3.64 7.31 -16.23
C VAL A 55 2.79 7.50 -15.00
N ARG A 56 3.42 7.75 -13.84
CA ARG A 56 2.64 8.04 -12.64
C ARG A 56 1.91 9.39 -12.76
N MET A 57 0.85 9.51 -11.99
CA MET A 57 0.20 10.79 -11.72
C MET A 57 1.19 11.80 -11.11
N THR A 58 0.91 13.07 -11.36
CA THR A 58 1.54 14.16 -10.61
C THR A 58 1.16 14.04 -9.14
N ALA A 59 1.97 14.63 -8.26
CA ALA A 59 1.67 14.65 -6.82
C ALA A 59 0.25 15.20 -6.60
N LYS A 60 -0.01 16.37 -7.17
CA LYS A 60 -1.30 17.05 -7.10
C LYS A 60 -2.45 16.18 -7.61
N GLN A 61 -2.29 15.51 -8.75
CA GLN A 61 -3.32 14.62 -9.29
C GLN A 61 -3.63 13.47 -8.35
N TYR A 62 -2.61 12.84 -7.76
CA TYR A 62 -2.81 11.75 -6.81
C TYR A 62 -3.63 12.23 -5.60
N PHE A 63 -3.25 13.34 -4.95
CA PHE A 63 -3.96 13.83 -3.76
C PHE A 63 -5.39 14.31 -4.07
N GLN A 64 -5.58 14.97 -5.21
CA GLN A 64 -6.93 15.34 -5.65
C GLN A 64 -7.80 14.10 -5.88
N SER A 65 -7.26 13.07 -6.53
CA SER A 65 -7.96 11.81 -6.75
C SER A 65 -8.26 11.11 -5.43
N LEU A 66 -7.29 11.08 -4.51
CA LEU A 66 -7.43 10.50 -3.17
C LEU A 66 -8.54 11.20 -2.38
N THR A 67 -8.61 12.54 -2.41
CA THR A 67 -9.68 13.31 -1.78
C THR A 67 -11.03 13.05 -2.40
N VAL A 68 -11.12 12.90 -3.73
CA VAL A 68 -12.39 12.56 -4.40
C VAL A 68 -12.90 11.18 -3.96
N VAL A 69 -12.02 10.18 -3.87
CA VAL A 69 -12.42 8.80 -3.55
C VAL A 69 -12.61 8.56 -2.05
N THR A 70 -11.85 9.23 -1.18
CA THR A 70 -11.99 9.06 0.29
C THR A 70 -12.91 10.10 0.93
N GLY A 71 -13.09 11.25 0.29
CA GLY A 71 -13.70 12.44 0.91
C GLY A 71 -12.79 13.13 1.93
N GLN A 72 -11.53 12.71 2.05
CA GLN A 72 -10.60 13.21 3.06
C GLN A 72 -9.40 13.92 2.42
N GLU A 73 -8.94 14.98 3.05
CA GLU A 73 -7.69 15.65 2.68
C GLU A 73 -6.54 15.09 3.51
N TRP A 74 -5.37 14.89 2.87
CA TRP A 74 -4.16 14.53 3.60
C TRP A 74 -3.48 15.80 4.13
N PRO A 75 -3.34 15.98 5.45
CA PRO A 75 -2.85 17.24 6.03
C PRO A 75 -1.39 17.55 5.68
N ASP A 76 -0.57 16.53 5.43
CA ASP A 76 0.89 16.71 5.30
C ASP A 76 1.34 16.97 3.85
N TYR A 77 0.41 17.22 2.93
CA TYR A 77 0.72 17.39 1.50
C TYR A 77 1.81 18.45 1.25
N ASP A 78 1.73 19.61 1.90
CA ASP A 78 2.68 20.69 1.69
C ASP A 78 4.08 20.40 2.25
N GLU A 79 4.18 19.62 3.32
CA GLU A 79 5.45 19.19 3.91
C GLU A 79 6.21 18.24 2.96
N PHE A 80 5.49 17.31 2.32
CA PHE A 80 6.09 16.26 1.49
C PHE A 80 6.15 16.59 -0.01
N ALA A 81 5.66 17.76 -0.42
CA ALA A 81 5.52 18.08 -1.83
C ALA A 81 6.84 18.04 -2.62
N ALA A 82 7.97 18.43 -2.00
CA ALA A 82 9.28 18.33 -2.63
C ALA A 82 9.69 16.87 -2.92
N ILE A 83 9.46 15.97 -1.96
CA ILE A 83 9.74 14.51 -2.10
C ILE A 83 8.85 13.88 -3.19
N LEU A 84 7.64 14.42 -3.37
CA LEU A 84 6.68 13.98 -4.37
C LEU A 84 7.03 14.43 -5.80
N GLY A 85 8.08 15.24 -5.97
CA GLY A 85 8.57 15.74 -7.25
C GLY A 85 7.93 17.05 -7.69
N ARG A 86 7.30 17.81 -6.78
CA ARG A 86 6.79 19.17 -7.07
C ARG A 86 7.97 20.06 -7.48
N PRO A 87 7.90 20.74 -8.64
CA PRO A 87 8.96 21.66 -9.06
C PRO A 87 9.05 22.86 -8.10
N ASP A 88 10.28 23.28 -7.78
CA ASP A 88 10.58 24.49 -7.01
C ASP A 88 10.79 25.73 -7.90
N TYR A 89 10.93 25.53 -9.22
CA TYR A 89 11.22 26.55 -10.24
C TYR A 89 12.48 27.41 -9.98
N GLN A 90 13.31 27.03 -9.00
CA GLN A 90 14.62 27.61 -8.73
C GLN A 90 15.72 26.73 -9.33
N GLU A 91 15.61 25.42 -9.12
CA GLU A 91 16.56 24.40 -9.57
C GLU A 91 15.87 23.32 -10.42
N ILE A 92 14.59 23.02 -10.13
CA ILE A 92 13.82 21.98 -10.81
C ILE A 92 12.56 22.59 -11.43
N THR A 93 12.48 22.57 -12.76
CA THR A 93 11.34 23.10 -13.54
C THR A 93 10.36 22.03 -14.01
N GLU A 94 10.77 20.77 -14.00
CA GLU A 94 9.94 19.64 -14.44
C GLU A 94 9.47 18.81 -13.26
N GLU A 95 8.20 18.41 -13.26
CA GLU A 95 7.68 17.49 -12.26
C GLU A 95 8.22 16.07 -12.49
N GLY A 96 8.77 15.46 -11.44
CA GLY A 96 9.22 14.08 -11.52
C GLY A 96 8.01 13.15 -11.74
N ARG A 97 8.00 12.40 -12.85
CA ARG A 97 6.90 11.45 -13.18
C ARG A 97 7.33 9.99 -13.20
N GLN A 98 8.50 9.71 -12.64
CA GLN A 98 9.01 8.36 -12.43
C GLN A 98 8.54 7.83 -11.07
N MET A 99 8.26 6.53 -10.99
CA MET A 99 7.93 5.86 -9.73
C MET A 99 9.20 5.77 -8.87
N SER A 100 9.37 6.70 -7.93
CA SER A 100 10.49 6.70 -7.00
C SER A 100 10.13 6.05 -5.67
N VAL A 101 11.14 5.61 -4.91
CA VAL A 101 10.94 5.07 -3.55
C VAL A 101 10.31 6.14 -2.63
N GLY A 102 10.78 7.39 -2.75
CA GLY A 102 10.23 8.52 -2.00
C GLY A 102 8.75 8.74 -2.29
N PHE A 103 8.37 8.75 -3.57
CA PHE A 103 6.97 8.86 -3.96
C PHE A 103 6.14 7.71 -3.39
N THR A 104 6.58 6.45 -3.58
CA THR A 104 5.86 5.25 -3.12
C THR A 104 5.63 5.26 -1.61
N LYS A 105 6.63 5.67 -0.84
CA LYS A 105 6.50 5.81 0.62
C LYS A 105 5.45 6.86 0.98
N VAL A 106 5.57 8.05 0.41
CA VAL A 106 4.69 9.18 0.72
C VAL A 106 3.23 8.88 0.35
N ILE A 107 2.98 8.29 -0.82
CA ILE A 107 1.60 7.92 -1.19
C ILE A 107 1.03 6.85 -0.26
N GLY A 108 1.87 5.93 0.24
CA GLY A 108 1.47 4.92 1.21
C GLY A 108 1.08 5.54 2.55
N ASP A 109 1.84 6.52 3.03
CA ASP A 109 1.53 7.24 4.28
C ASP A 109 0.26 8.07 4.13
N ALA A 110 0.12 8.78 3.01
CA ALA A 110 -1.10 9.51 2.67
C ALA A 110 -2.34 8.60 2.60
N ALA A 111 -2.22 7.44 1.94
CA ALA A 111 -3.30 6.48 1.84
C ALA A 111 -3.70 5.96 3.22
N ARG A 112 -2.74 5.59 4.09
CA ARG A 112 -3.05 5.11 5.45
C ARG A 112 -3.81 6.15 6.27
N THR A 113 -3.33 7.40 6.25
CA THR A 113 -3.97 8.49 6.99
C THR A 113 -5.37 8.78 6.47
N THR A 114 -5.52 9.03 5.17
CA THR A 114 -6.82 9.40 4.56
C THR A 114 -7.84 8.25 4.61
N CYS A 115 -7.42 7.00 4.37
CA CYS A 115 -8.32 5.85 4.48
C CYS A 115 -8.78 5.62 5.92
N SER A 116 -7.89 5.78 6.91
CA SER A 116 -8.28 5.69 8.32
C SER A 116 -9.29 6.77 8.69
N MET A 117 -9.07 8.01 8.24
CA MET A 117 -10.01 9.12 8.43
C MET A 117 -11.35 8.84 7.75
N ALA A 118 -11.34 8.27 6.55
CA ALA A 118 -12.55 7.99 5.77
C ALA A 118 -13.41 6.90 6.43
N VAL A 119 -12.79 5.82 6.90
CA VAL A 119 -13.50 4.75 7.61
C VAL A 119 -14.09 5.26 8.93
N GLU A 120 -13.36 6.10 9.68
CA GLU A 120 -13.88 6.70 10.91
C GLU A 120 -15.00 7.73 10.63
N ALA A 121 -14.89 8.50 9.55
CA ALA A 121 -15.97 9.40 9.13
C ALA A 121 -17.24 8.61 8.76
N ASP A 122 -17.08 7.51 8.00
CA ASP A 122 -18.20 6.66 7.59
C ASP A 122 -18.86 5.94 8.77
N ARG A 123 -18.08 5.53 9.77
CA ARG A 123 -18.59 4.96 11.03
C ARG A 123 -19.57 5.89 11.72
N ASN A 124 -19.31 7.20 11.66
CA ASN A 124 -20.12 8.23 12.30
C ASN A 124 -21.23 8.77 11.37
N GLN A 125 -21.28 8.33 10.11
CA GLN A 125 -22.25 8.77 9.13
C GLN A 125 -23.50 7.87 9.15
N VAL A 126 -24.66 8.49 9.42
CA VAL A 126 -25.96 7.79 9.50
C VAL A 126 -26.46 7.38 8.13
N LYS A 127 -26.25 8.21 7.11
CA LYS A 127 -26.74 7.92 5.75
C LYS A 127 -25.68 7.14 4.99
N SER A 128 -25.95 5.85 4.76
CA SER A 128 -25.09 4.99 3.93
C SER A 128 -24.78 5.61 2.57
N ALA A 129 -25.73 6.35 1.98
CA ALA A 129 -25.57 7.05 0.71
C ALA A 129 -24.56 8.22 0.71
N GLU A 130 -24.06 8.62 1.87
CA GLU A 130 -23.03 9.66 2.01
C GLU A 130 -21.66 9.06 2.40
N ARG A 131 -21.60 7.75 2.67
CA ARG A 131 -20.37 7.04 3.05
C ARG A 131 -19.46 6.80 1.83
N ALA A 132 -18.16 7.02 2.01
CA ALA A 132 -17.16 6.89 0.97
C ALA A 132 -16.64 5.46 0.79
N ILE A 133 -16.35 4.77 1.89
CA ILE A 133 -15.75 3.44 2.00
C ILE A 133 -16.79 2.37 2.39
N LEU A 134 -17.66 2.66 3.37
CA LEU A 134 -18.64 1.72 3.95
C LEU A 134 -20.05 1.92 3.36
N ARG A 135 -20.15 2.10 2.03
CA ARG A 135 -21.39 2.46 1.33
C ARG A 135 -22.50 1.41 1.49
N PHE A 136 -22.16 0.14 1.42
CA PHE A 136 -23.12 -0.97 1.44
C PHE A 136 -22.99 -1.89 2.65
N VAL A 137 -22.18 -1.51 3.64
CA VAL A 137 -21.86 -2.35 4.80
C VAL A 137 -21.78 -1.51 6.06
N ASP A 138 -21.96 -2.18 7.19
CA ASP A 138 -21.60 -1.68 8.52
C ASP A 138 -20.43 -2.52 9.07
N LEU A 139 -19.80 -2.07 10.16
CA LEU A 139 -18.63 -2.74 10.73
C LEU A 139 -18.93 -4.11 11.36
N ASP A 140 -20.20 -4.45 11.54
CA ASP A 140 -20.67 -5.74 12.03
C ASP A 140 -21.17 -6.68 10.93
N THR A 141 -21.19 -6.23 9.66
CA THR A 141 -21.65 -7.01 8.51
C THR A 141 -20.75 -8.22 8.26
N GLU A 142 -21.32 -9.42 8.26
CA GLU A 142 -20.62 -10.68 7.94
C GLU A 142 -21.08 -11.30 6.61
N GLU A 143 -22.20 -10.83 6.05
CA GLU A 143 -22.76 -11.42 4.84
C GLU A 143 -21.82 -11.20 3.63
N ALA A 144 -21.26 -12.30 3.12
CA ALA A 144 -20.29 -12.26 2.02
C ALA A 144 -20.80 -11.52 0.78
N ALA A 145 -22.10 -11.62 0.46
CA ALA A 145 -22.69 -10.92 -0.67
C ALA A 145 -22.66 -9.38 -0.50
N ARG A 146 -22.90 -8.89 0.72
CA ARG A 146 -22.86 -7.45 1.06
C ARG A 146 -21.43 -6.92 1.11
N LEU A 147 -20.51 -7.71 1.66
CA LEU A 147 -19.08 -7.40 1.62
C LEU A 147 -18.60 -7.29 0.16
N ALA A 148 -18.94 -8.26 -0.69
CA ALA A 148 -18.58 -8.25 -2.11
C ALA A 148 -19.23 -7.09 -2.86
N GLU A 149 -20.50 -6.74 -2.57
CA GLU A 149 -21.15 -5.55 -3.14
C GLU A 149 -20.38 -4.27 -2.82
N ASN A 150 -19.91 -4.12 -1.58
CA ASN A 150 -19.11 -2.97 -1.19
C ASN A 150 -17.73 -2.97 -1.87
N VAL A 151 -17.08 -4.12 -2.01
CA VAL A 151 -15.81 -4.24 -2.77
C VAL A 151 -16.02 -3.82 -4.23
N ARG A 152 -17.08 -4.29 -4.90
CA ARG A 152 -17.39 -3.90 -6.29
C ARG A 152 -17.61 -2.40 -6.42
N TYR A 153 -18.26 -1.79 -5.44
CA TYR A 153 -18.38 -0.33 -5.36
C TYR A 153 -17.02 0.37 -5.23
N LEU A 154 -16.11 -0.13 -4.39
CA LEU A 154 -14.78 0.46 -4.23
C LEU A 154 -13.91 0.28 -5.47
N LEU A 155 -13.99 -0.86 -6.16
CA LEU A 155 -13.32 -1.07 -7.45
C LEU A 155 -13.79 -0.07 -8.50
N LEU A 156 -15.09 0.19 -8.57
CA LEU A 156 -15.63 1.23 -9.46
C LEU A 156 -15.15 2.62 -9.05
N ARG A 157 -15.17 2.92 -7.75
CA ARG A 157 -14.84 4.23 -7.21
C ARG A 157 -13.37 4.60 -7.35
N PHE A 158 -12.47 3.68 -7.05
CA PHE A 158 -11.02 3.90 -7.12
C PHE A 158 -10.50 3.66 -8.53
N LEU A 159 -10.83 2.51 -9.13
CA LEU A 159 -10.17 2.05 -10.35
C LEU A 159 -11.03 2.24 -11.60
N GLY A 160 -12.25 2.78 -11.47
CA GLY A 160 -13.19 2.90 -12.60
C GLY A 160 -13.69 1.54 -13.11
N GLN A 161 -13.47 0.46 -12.37
CA GLN A 161 -13.78 -0.90 -12.82
C GLN A 161 -15.20 -1.31 -12.43
N HIS A 162 -16.08 -1.40 -13.41
CA HIS A 162 -17.44 -1.91 -13.18
C HIS A 162 -17.45 -3.44 -13.16
N VAL A 163 -17.67 -4.01 -11.98
CA VAL A 163 -17.76 -5.46 -11.75
C VAL A 163 -19.17 -5.82 -11.29
N THR A 164 -19.76 -6.86 -11.87
CA THR A 164 -21.15 -7.28 -11.60
C THR A 164 -21.24 -8.60 -10.81
N ALA A 165 -20.28 -9.51 -10.98
CA ALA A 165 -20.26 -10.81 -10.33
C ALA A 165 -19.51 -10.75 -8.99
N ASN A 166 -20.02 -11.46 -7.97
CA ASN A 166 -19.40 -11.50 -6.64
C ASN A 166 -18.16 -12.41 -6.58
N ASP A 167 -18.05 -13.36 -7.51
CA ASP A 167 -16.95 -14.30 -7.67
C ASP A 167 -15.94 -13.87 -8.76
N ASP A 168 -16.02 -12.62 -9.23
CA ASP A 168 -15.05 -12.08 -10.18
C ASP A 168 -13.64 -12.13 -9.57
N PRO A 169 -12.61 -12.61 -10.31
CA PRO A 169 -11.25 -12.71 -9.81
C PRO A 169 -10.66 -11.41 -9.26
N ARG A 170 -11.19 -10.25 -9.65
CA ARG A 170 -10.77 -8.93 -9.12
C ARG A 170 -11.35 -8.61 -7.74
N VAL A 171 -12.43 -9.27 -7.35
CA VAL A 171 -13.11 -9.10 -6.04
C VAL A 171 -12.47 -10.00 -4.98
N LEU A 172 -12.12 -11.22 -5.35
CA LEU A 172 -11.67 -12.27 -4.42
C LEU A 172 -10.50 -11.88 -3.49
N PRO A 173 -9.42 -11.22 -3.97
CA PRO A 173 -8.29 -10.86 -3.10
C PRO A 173 -8.70 -9.92 -1.95
N TRP A 174 -9.68 -9.04 -2.20
CA TRP A 174 -10.20 -8.13 -1.17
C TRP A 174 -11.12 -8.87 -0.20
N MET A 175 -11.88 -9.85 -0.69
CA MET A 175 -12.70 -10.71 0.16
C MET A 175 -11.84 -11.53 1.12
N ASP A 176 -10.67 -11.99 0.68
CA ASP A 176 -9.73 -12.69 1.56
C ASP A 176 -9.28 -11.79 2.73
N VAL A 177 -8.93 -10.52 2.46
CA VAL A 177 -8.61 -9.53 3.51
C VAL A 177 -9.78 -9.33 4.49
N LEU A 178 -11.01 -9.30 3.97
CA LEU A 178 -12.21 -9.06 4.78
C LEU A 178 -12.63 -10.27 5.60
N THR A 179 -12.29 -11.49 5.18
CA THR A 179 -12.81 -12.74 5.75
C THR A 179 -11.76 -13.61 6.42
N THR A 180 -10.47 -13.26 6.32
CA THR A 180 -9.37 -13.97 6.99
C THR A 180 -9.70 -14.18 8.47
N ASP A 181 -9.54 -15.41 8.97
CA ASP A 181 -9.76 -15.69 10.38
C ASP A 181 -8.62 -15.09 11.22
N VAL A 182 -8.99 -14.31 12.23
CA VAL A 182 -8.06 -13.69 13.19
C VAL A 182 -8.38 -14.10 14.64
N SER A 183 -9.23 -15.12 14.81
CA SER A 183 -9.51 -15.69 16.12
C SER A 183 -8.22 -16.26 16.73
N GLY A 184 -7.94 -15.90 17.99
CA GLY A 184 -6.74 -16.36 18.71
C GLY A 184 -5.68 -15.30 19.02
N LEU A 185 -5.87 -14.04 18.61
CA LEU A 185 -5.02 -12.94 19.06
C LEU A 185 -5.45 -12.50 20.48
N GLU A 186 -4.61 -12.73 21.50
CA GLU A 186 -4.88 -12.26 22.86
C GLU A 186 -4.88 -10.72 22.93
N GLY A 187 -5.81 -10.14 23.72
CA GLY A 187 -6.00 -8.69 23.77
C GLY A 187 -6.72 -8.11 22.54
N SER A 188 -7.47 -8.94 21.80
CA SER A 188 -8.12 -8.59 20.54
C SER A 188 -8.97 -7.30 20.62
N PRO A 189 -8.86 -6.40 19.64
CA PRO A 189 -9.80 -5.31 19.43
C PRO A 189 -11.25 -5.81 19.33
N THR A 190 -12.24 -4.91 19.47
CA THR A 190 -13.62 -5.32 19.21
C THR A 190 -13.76 -5.80 17.76
N LYS A 191 -14.75 -6.65 17.48
CA LYS A 191 -15.03 -7.11 16.10
C LYS A 191 -15.18 -5.93 15.12
N ALA A 192 -15.82 -4.85 15.57
CA ALA A 192 -15.98 -3.63 14.78
C ALA A 192 -14.63 -2.95 14.49
N ASP A 193 -13.71 -2.90 15.47
CA ASP A 193 -12.37 -2.32 15.27
C ASP A 193 -11.54 -3.18 14.30
N VAL A 194 -11.62 -4.51 14.41
CA VAL A 194 -11.01 -5.42 13.43
C VAL A 194 -11.56 -5.16 12.04
N MET A 195 -12.88 -4.99 11.89
CA MET A 195 -13.45 -4.69 10.58
C MET A 195 -13.06 -3.31 10.06
N ALA A 196 -12.97 -2.29 10.92
CA ALA A 196 -12.50 -0.98 10.53
C ALA A 196 -11.07 -1.05 9.97
N LEU A 197 -10.19 -1.81 10.62
CA LEU A 197 -8.83 -2.07 10.14
C LEU A 197 -8.81 -2.77 8.78
N ARG A 198 -9.66 -3.79 8.57
CA ARG A 198 -9.74 -4.50 7.28
C ARG A 198 -10.25 -3.60 6.15
N TRP A 199 -11.28 -2.81 6.39
CA TRP A 199 -11.76 -1.84 5.40
C TRP A 199 -10.73 -0.74 5.12
N THR A 200 -9.98 -0.31 6.13
CA THR A 200 -8.85 0.59 5.96
C THR A 200 -7.78 -0.05 5.07
N ALA A 201 -7.44 -1.32 5.29
CA ALA A 201 -6.48 -2.06 4.46
C ALA A 201 -6.94 -2.21 3.01
N VAL A 202 -8.22 -2.50 2.76
CA VAL A 202 -8.81 -2.52 1.40
C VAL A 202 -8.68 -1.14 0.73
N CYS A 203 -9.07 -0.07 1.44
CA CYS A 203 -8.95 1.30 0.93
C CYS A 203 -7.49 1.65 0.58
N VAL A 204 -6.54 1.33 1.47
CA VAL A 204 -5.10 1.58 1.24
C VAL A 204 -4.60 0.79 0.02
N GLY A 205 -4.99 -0.48 -0.10
CA GLY A 205 -4.60 -1.32 -1.23
C GLY A 205 -5.11 -0.76 -2.57
N LEU A 206 -6.34 -0.25 -2.59
CA LEU A 206 -6.91 0.38 -3.78
C LEU A 206 -6.27 1.74 -4.09
N ALA A 207 -6.03 2.57 -3.08
CA ALA A 207 -5.37 3.88 -3.21
C ALA A 207 -3.90 3.77 -3.65
N THR A 208 -3.27 2.62 -3.46
CA THR A 208 -1.87 2.38 -3.87
C THR A 208 -1.76 1.42 -5.05
N HIS A 209 -2.89 1.03 -5.64
CA HIS A 209 -2.93 0.14 -6.79
C HIS A 209 -2.30 0.82 -8.02
N PRO A 210 -1.55 0.11 -8.87
CA PRO A 210 -0.96 0.64 -10.10
C PRO A 210 -1.97 1.41 -10.98
N ASP A 211 -3.16 0.84 -11.19
CA ASP A 211 -4.25 1.47 -11.96
C ASP A 211 -4.81 2.76 -11.33
N PHE A 212 -4.56 3.00 -10.05
CA PHE A 212 -4.92 4.25 -9.38
C PHE A 212 -3.82 5.30 -9.51
N VAL A 213 -2.55 4.89 -9.37
CA VAL A 213 -1.40 5.80 -9.28
C VAL A 213 -0.77 6.14 -10.63
N ALA A 214 -1.07 5.37 -11.69
CA ALA A 214 -0.45 5.49 -13.00
C ALA A 214 -1.45 5.35 -14.16
N TYR A 215 -1.05 5.85 -15.33
CA TYR A 215 -1.79 5.77 -16.59
C TYR A 215 -0.85 5.69 -17.82
#